data_AF-A0A8S3E368-F1
#
_entry.id   AF-A0A8S3E368-F1
#
_cell.length_a   1.000
_cell.length_b   1.000
_cell.length_c   1.000
_cell.angle_alpha   90.00
_cell.angle_beta   90.00
_cell.angle_gamma   90.00
#
_symmetry.space_group_name_H-M   'P 1'
#
loop_
_entity.id
_entity.type
_entity.pdbx_description
1 polymer ?
#
loop_
_entity_poly.entity_id
_entity_poly.type
_entity_poly.pdbx_seq_one_letter_code
_entity_poly.pdbx_strand_id
1 'polypeptide(L)'
;LATLTAEEMASDALKQERSKLNESAINEHQLAMDEGTGTDLIQCGKCKQNNCAYTEAQTRSADEPMTLFVFCKNCGHRWKVAD
;
A
#
# COMPACT_ATOMS: atom_id res chain seq x y z
N LEU A 1 21.59 -40.18 -2.85
CA LEU A 1 20.92 -39.72 -1.62
C LEU A 1 19.59 -39.13 -2.05
N ALA A 2 18.46 -39.61 -1.50
CA ALA A 2 17.16 -39.01 -1.80
C ALA A 2 17.09 -37.65 -1.08
N THR A 3 16.77 -36.59 -1.82
CA THR A 3 16.84 -35.19 -1.36
C THR A 3 15.47 -34.55 -1.15
N LEU A 4 14.39 -35.33 -1.14
CA LEU A 4 13.03 -34.79 -0.98
C LEU A 4 12.76 -34.44 0.48
N THR A 5 12.14 -33.28 0.68
CA THR A 5 11.72 -32.80 2.00
C THR A 5 10.46 -33.54 2.48
N ALA A 6 10.23 -33.59 3.79
CA ALA A 6 9.05 -34.27 4.36
C ALA A 6 7.72 -33.69 3.84
N GLU A 7 7.72 -32.42 3.43
CA GLU A 7 6.56 -31.73 2.87
C GLU A 7 6.26 -32.17 1.44
N GLU A 8 7.30 -32.42 0.64
CA GLU A 8 7.19 -32.94 -0.73
C GLU A 8 6.79 -34.42 -0.79
N MET A 9 6.74 -35.12 0.34
CA MET A 9 6.25 -36.50 0.45
C MET A 9 4.77 -36.59 0.86
N ALA A 10 4.10 -35.48 1.14
CA ALA A 10 2.67 -35.49 1.45
C ALA A 10 1.80 -35.99 0.28
N SER A 11 0.56 -36.40 0.57
CA SER A 11 -0.41 -36.78 -0.46
C SER A 11 -0.76 -35.59 -1.36
N ASP A 12 -1.09 -35.87 -2.62
CA ASP A 12 -1.29 -34.83 -3.64
C ASP A 12 -2.41 -33.85 -3.28
N ALA A 13 -3.49 -34.33 -2.65
CA ALA A 13 -4.58 -33.50 -2.16
C ALA A 13 -4.12 -32.53 -1.06
N LEU A 14 -3.29 -32.99 -0.11
CA LEU A 14 -2.81 -32.16 1.00
C LEU A 14 -1.79 -31.11 0.53
N LYS A 15 -0.98 -31.45 -0.47
CA LYS A 15 -0.05 -30.50 -1.10
C LYS A 15 -0.79 -29.36 -1.79
N GLN A 16 -1.85 -29.67 -2.53
CA GLN A 16 -2.69 -28.67 -3.20
C GLN A 16 -3.40 -27.74 -2.21
N GLU A 17 -3.91 -28.27 -1.10
CA GLU A 17 -4.51 -27.41 -0.06
C GLU A 17 -3.47 -26.49 0.58
N ARG A 18 -2.29 -27.01 0.92
CA ARG A 18 -1.21 -26.19 1.51
C ARG A 18 -0.72 -25.11 0.56
N SER A 19 -0.55 -25.42 -0.73
CA SER A 19 -0.13 -24.42 -1.72
C SER A 19 -1.16 -23.30 -1.84
N LYS A 20 -2.45 -23.67 -1.92
CA LYS A 20 -3.55 -22.70 -1.99
C LYS A 20 -3.63 -21.82 -0.74
N LEU A 21 -3.50 -22.40 0.45
CA LEU A 21 -3.49 -21.64 1.71
C LEU A 21 -2.30 -20.68 1.78
N ASN A 22 -1.11 -21.12 1.33
CA ASN A 22 0.08 -20.28 1.30
C ASN A 22 -0.06 -19.13 0.30
N GLU A 23 -0.57 -19.40 -0.90
CA GLU A 23 -0.84 -18.39 -1.92
C GLU A 23 -1.85 -17.33 -1.42
N SER A 24 -2.96 -17.77 -0.80
CA SER A 24 -3.94 -16.86 -0.21
C SER A 24 -3.34 -16.03 0.93
N ALA A 25 -2.57 -16.64 1.83
CA ALA A 25 -1.94 -15.93 2.94
C ALA A 25 -0.94 -14.86 2.47
N ILE A 26 -0.15 -15.16 1.44
CA ILE A 26 0.77 -14.18 0.83
C ILE A 26 -0.01 -13.03 0.21
N ASN A 27 -1.08 -13.32 -0.54
CA ASN A 27 -1.89 -12.29 -1.19
C ASN A 27 -2.63 -11.40 -0.17
N GLU A 28 -3.19 -11.98 0.90
CA GLU A 28 -3.83 -11.23 1.98
C GLU A 28 -2.83 -10.33 2.71
N HIS A 29 -1.59 -10.80 2.93
CA HIS A 29 -0.56 -10.00 3.59
C HIS A 29 0.00 -8.87 2.71
N GLN A 30 -0.21 -8.93 1.39
CA GLN A 30 0.17 -7.85 0.47
C GLN A 30 -0.84 -6.69 0.41
N LEU A 31 -1.90 -6.71 1.23
CA LEU A 31 -2.95 -5.70 1.17
C LEU A 31 -2.59 -4.39 1.91
N ALA A 32 -2.68 -3.30 1.13
CA ALA A 32 -2.75 -1.88 1.46
C ALA A 32 -1.57 -1.26 2.23
N MET A 33 -0.60 -0.74 1.47
CA MET A 33 0.15 0.45 1.93
C MET A 33 -0.89 1.55 2.20
N ASP A 34 -0.83 2.20 3.37
CA ASP A 34 -1.70 3.33 3.68
C ASP A 34 -1.42 4.47 2.69
N GLU A 35 -2.23 4.55 1.64
CA GLU A 35 -2.09 5.57 0.60
C GLU A 35 -2.71 6.91 1.04
N GLY A 36 -3.25 7.00 2.26
CA GLY A 36 -4.03 8.14 2.73
C GLY A 36 -5.42 8.23 2.08
N THR A 37 -6.12 9.33 2.35
CA THR A 37 -7.46 9.57 1.84
C THR A 37 -7.38 10.03 0.37
N GLY A 38 -7.97 9.26 -0.54
CA GLY A 38 -8.06 9.65 -1.96
C GLY A 38 -8.97 10.86 -2.16
N THR A 39 -8.56 11.80 -3.01
CA THR A 39 -9.31 13.02 -3.33
C THR A 39 -9.08 13.45 -4.77
N ASP A 40 -10.16 13.87 -5.43
CA ASP A 40 -10.12 14.50 -6.75
C ASP A 40 -10.06 16.04 -6.69
N LEU A 41 -10.03 16.60 -5.48
CA LEU A 41 -10.01 18.05 -5.25
C LEU A 41 -8.63 18.66 -5.53
N ILE A 42 -7.58 17.85 -5.57
CA ILE A 42 -6.20 18.32 -5.68
C ILE A 42 -5.62 17.90 -7.02
N GLN A 43 -5.31 18.88 -7.87
CA GLN A 43 -4.65 18.64 -9.14
C GLN A 43 -3.13 18.56 -8.97
N CYS A 44 -2.52 17.50 -9.49
CA CYS A 44 -1.07 17.36 -9.47
C CYS A 44 -0.39 18.35 -10.42
N GLY A 45 0.54 19.17 -9.92
CA GLY A 45 1.29 20.12 -10.76
C GLY A 45 2.17 19.47 -11.83
N LYS A 46 2.57 18.20 -11.67
CA LYS A 46 3.42 17.48 -12.65
C LYS A 46 2.60 16.84 -13.77
N CYS A 47 1.67 15.94 -13.44
CA CYS A 47 0.91 15.19 -14.45
C CYS A 47 -0.45 15.81 -14.79
N LYS A 48 -0.87 16.87 -14.08
CA LYS A 48 -2.15 17.58 -14.24
C LYS A 48 -3.40 16.72 -14.03
N GLN A 49 -3.25 15.55 -13.45
CA GLN A 49 -4.36 14.68 -13.08
C GLN A 49 -4.80 14.93 -11.63
N ASN A 50 -6.03 14.55 -11.33
CA ASN A 50 -6.66 14.79 -10.04
C ASN A 50 -6.60 13.56 -9.12
N ASN A 51 -6.04 12.43 -9.56
CA ASN A 51 -5.90 11.24 -8.73
C ASN A 51 -4.77 11.42 -7.70
N CYS A 52 -5.10 12.12 -6.62
CA CYS A 52 -4.21 12.40 -5.50
C CYS A 52 -4.78 11.78 -4.22
N ALA A 53 -3.90 11.53 -3.27
CA ALA A 53 -4.26 11.19 -1.92
C ALA A 53 -3.61 12.18 -0.96
N TYR A 54 -4.26 12.44 0.15
CA TYR A 54 -3.74 13.33 1.16
C TYR A 54 -3.75 12.69 2.55
N THR A 55 -2.81 13.13 3.36
CA THR A 55 -2.69 12.79 4.77
C THR A 55 -2.48 14.08 5.53
N GLU A 56 -3.19 14.22 6.62
CA GLU A 56 -3.09 15.40 7.46
C GLU A 56 -2.21 15.05 8.66
N ALA A 57 -1.17 15.85 8.91
CA ALA A 57 -0.28 15.65 10.05
C ALA A 57 0.08 16.99 10.69
N GLN A 58 -0.05 17.07 12.01
CA GLN A 58 0.38 18.23 12.76
C GLN A 58 1.89 18.18 12.92
N THR A 59 2.60 19.05 12.21
CA THR A 59 4.07 19.08 12.23
C THR A 59 4.65 20.27 12.98
N ARG A 60 3.78 21.15 13.51
CA ARG A 60 4.16 22.36 14.25
C ARG A 60 3.30 22.55 15.50
N SER A 61 3.50 23.67 16.20
CA SER A 61 2.78 24.04 17.43
C SER A 61 1.27 23.92 17.27
N ALA A 62 0.57 23.72 18.39
CA ALA A 62 -0.88 23.52 18.41
C ALA A 62 -1.69 24.69 17.82
N ASP A 63 -1.11 25.88 17.76
CA ASP A 63 -1.74 27.10 17.26
C ASP A 63 -1.67 27.27 15.72
N GLU A 64 -0.89 26.44 15.02
CA GLU A 64 -0.82 26.44 13.55
C GLU A 64 -1.73 25.35 12.96
N PRO A 65 -2.38 25.60 11.80
CA PRO A 65 -3.23 24.61 11.16
C PRO A 65 -2.44 23.36 10.77
N MET A 66 -3.14 22.23 10.65
CA MET A 66 -2.54 20.96 10.30
C MET A 66 -1.88 21.03 8.92
N THR A 67 -0.72 20.40 8.76
CA THR A 67 -0.05 20.33 7.46
C THR A 67 -0.66 19.23 6.62
N LEU A 68 -1.10 19.56 5.41
CA LEU A 68 -1.60 18.58 4.44
C LEU A 68 -0.43 18.06 3.59
N PHE A 69 -0.21 16.75 3.62
CA PHE A 69 0.74 16.06 2.75
C PHE A 69 -0.03 15.45 1.59
N VAL A 70 0.34 15.78 0.36
CA VAL A 70 -0.32 15.27 -0.83
C VAL A 70 0.61 14.35 -1.59
N PHE A 71 0.08 13.22 -2.04
CA PHE A 71 0.72 12.23 -2.90
C PHE A 71 -0.10 12.05 -4.17
N CYS A 72 0.52 12.22 -5.34
CA CYS A 72 -0.12 11.88 -6.60
C CYS A 72 0.04 10.38 -6.89
N LYS A 73 -1.07 9.64 -6.95
CA LYS A 73 -1.07 8.20 -7.23
C LYS A 73 -0.60 7.87 -8.65
N ASN A 74 -0.67 8.83 -9.57
CA ASN A 74 -0.33 8.58 -10.97
C ASN A 74 1.13 8.84 -11.34
N CYS A 75 1.79 9.83 -10.73
CA CYS A 75 3.19 10.15 -11.03
C CYS A 75 4.14 10.05 -9.84
N GLY A 76 3.63 9.68 -8.66
CA GLY A 76 4.41 9.52 -7.44
C GLY A 76 4.87 10.82 -6.79
N HIS A 77 4.46 11.98 -7.32
CA HIS A 77 4.86 13.28 -6.77
C HIS A 77 4.30 13.49 -5.36
N ARG A 78 5.16 13.93 -4.44
CA ARG A 78 4.79 14.24 -3.05
C ARG A 78 5.12 15.68 -2.73
N TRP A 79 4.19 16.41 -2.15
CA TRP A 79 4.41 17.79 -1.72
C TRP A 79 3.60 18.11 -0.46
N LYS A 80 4.00 19.17 0.24
CA LYS A 80 3.26 19.72 1.38
C LYS A 80 2.43 20.90 0.90
N VAL A 81 1.18 20.98 1.33
CA VAL A 81 0.38 22.19 1.23
C VAL A 81 0.48 22.85 2.60
N ALA A 82 1.42 23.79 2.71
CA ALA A 82 1.55 24.69 3.84
C ALA A 82 1.23 26.10 3.33
N ASP A 83 0.44 26.87 4.07
CA ASP A 83 0.29 28.31 3.87
C ASP A 83 1.66 29.04 3.91
#